data_AF-A0A2G5RPP0-F1
#
_entry.id   AF-A0A2G5RPP0-F1
#
_cell.length_a   1.000
_cell.length_b   1.000
_cell.length_c   1.000
_cell.angle_alpha   90.00
_cell.angle_beta   90.00
_cell.angle_gamma   90.00
#
_symmetry.space_group_name_H-M   'P 1'
#
loop_
_entity.id
_entity.type
_entity.pdbx_description
1 polymer ?
#
loop_
_entity_poly.entity_id
_entity_poly.type
_entity_poly.pdbx_seq_one_letter_code
_entity_poly.pdbx_strand_id
1 'polypeptide(L)'
;MKIHRIQQMNVNPYERTSRVEKQTKATKKMDQVEISSAAKELQEAAKFSSERLEKVERLKSEVEAGTYAIDARAIAESVLRYYKR
;
A
#
# COMPACT_ATOMS: atom_id res chain seq x y z
N MET A 1 -65.45 -14.56 -41.07
CA MET A 1 -64.36 -13.77 -40.45
C MET A 1 -64.56 -13.78 -38.95
N LYS A 2 -63.59 -14.28 -38.16
CA LYS A 2 -63.73 -14.50 -36.70
C LYS A 2 -62.94 -13.41 -35.97
N ILE A 3 -63.61 -12.62 -35.15
CA ILE A 3 -63.01 -11.46 -34.46
C ILE A 3 -62.68 -11.86 -33.02
N HIS A 4 -61.42 -11.75 -32.63
CA HIS A 4 -60.98 -11.99 -31.25
C HIS A 4 -61.03 -10.68 -30.46
N ARG A 5 -61.59 -10.70 -29.25
CA ARG A 5 -61.57 -9.53 -28.35
C ARG A 5 -60.17 -9.35 -27.76
N ILE A 6 -59.66 -8.13 -27.85
CA ILE A 6 -58.40 -7.72 -27.22
C ILE A 6 -58.69 -7.54 -25.73
N GLN A 7 -58.03 -8.32 -24.86
CA GLN A 7 -58.13 -8.14 -23.41
C GLN A 7 -57.40 -6.85 -23.01
N GLN A 8 -58.03 -6.05 -22.14
CA GLN A 8 -57.44 -4.82 -21.62
C GLN A 8 -56.25 -5.17 -20.73
N MET A 9 -55.05 -4.71 -21.11
CA MET A 9 -53.86 -4.81 -20.27
C MET A 9 -54.07 -3.93 -19.04
N ASN A 10 -54.19 -4.55 -17.87
CA ASN A 10 -54.34 -3.84 -16.60
C ASN A 10 -52.96 -3.32 -16.15
N VAL A 11 -52.56 -2.16 -16.67
CA VAL A 11 -51.33 -1.47 -16.26
C VAL A 11 -51.63 -0.58 -15.06
N ASN A 12 -51.34 -1.08 -13.85
CA ASN A 12 -51.43 -0.31 -12.61
C ASN A 12 -50.36 0.80 -12.59
N PRO A 13 -50.72 2.10 -12.63
CA PRO A 13 -49.76 3.21 -12.65
C PRO A 13 -48.95 3.32 -11.36
N TYR A 14 -49.44 2.75 -10.27
CA TYR A 14 -48.90 2.88 -8.92
C TYR A 14 -47.72 1.95 -8.61
N GLU A 15 -47.43 0.94 -9.44
CA GLU A 15 -46.23 0.11 -9.25
C GLU A 15 -44.94 0.81 -9.70
N ARG A 16 -45.04 1.95 -10.40
CA ARG A 16 -43.86 2.69 -10.89
C ARG A 16 -43.19 3.55 -9.82
N THR A 17 -43.82 3.77 -8.67
CA THR A 17 -43.27 4.63 -7.60
C THR A 17 -42.40 3.88 -6.58
N SER A 18 -42.32 2.55 -6.65
CA SER A 18 -41.45 1.75 -5.77
C SER A 18 -40.02 1.59 -6.28
N ARG A 19 -39.65 2.19 -7.41
CA ARG A 19 -38.25 2.47 -7.74
C ARG A 19 -37.74 3.60 -6.86
N VAL A 20 -37.54 3.30 -5.58
CA VAL A 20 -36.55 3.99 -4.77
C VAL A 20 -35.23 3.74 -5.49
N GLU A 21 -34.82 4.71 -6.29
CA GLU A 21 -33.47 4.77 -6.84
C GLU A 21 -32.54 4.59 -5.65
N LYS A 22 -31.82 3.46 -5.63
CA LYS A 22 -30.73 3.25 -4.68
C LYS A 22 -29.82 4.44 -4.90
N GLN A 23 -29.79 5.37 -3.94
CA GLN A 23 -28.78 6.39 -3.89
C GLN A 23 -27.44 5.66 -3.87
N THR A 24 -26.79 5.59 -5.03
CA THR A 24 -25.38 5.26 -5.12
C THR A 24 -24.72 6.36 -4.34
N LYS A 25 -24.40 6.07 -3.07
CA LYS A 25 -23.57 6.96 -2.26
C LYS A 25 -22.30 7.15 -3.07
N ALA A 26 -22.20 8.29 -3.74
CA ALA A 26 -20.97 8.75 -4.33
C ALA A 26 -20.03 8.91 -3.13
N THR A 27 -19.23 7.89 -2.88
CA THR A 27 -18.11 7.96 -1.95
C THR A 27 -17.28 9.15 -2.43
N LYS A 28 -17.33 10.25 -1.67
CA LYS A 28 -16.42 11.38 -1.86
C LYS A 28 -15.03 10.76 -1.96
N LYS A 29 -14.37 10.93 -3.11
CA LYS A 29 -12.97 10.54 -3.27
C LYS A 29 -12.20 11.28 -2.18
N MET A 30 -11.73 10.55 -1.18
CA MET A 30 -10.83 11.09 -0.16
C MET A 30 -9.43 11.08 -0.76
N ASP A 31 -8.64 12.09 -0.43
CA ASP A 31 -7.24 12.11 -0.81
C ASP A 31 -6.54 10.91 -0.15
N GLN A 32 -5.97 10.04 -0.98
CA GLN A 32 -5.25 8.85 -0.55
C GLN A 32 -3.80 8.96 -1.04
N VAL A 33 -2.86 8.80 -0.13
CA VAL A 33 -1.43 8.74 -0.45
C VAL A 33 -1.03 7.26 -0.47
N GLU A 34 -0.63 6.76 -1.64
CA GLU A 34 -0.13 5.40 -1.80
C GLU A 34 1.38 5.40 -2.05
N ILE A 35 2.08 4.39 -1.52
CA ILE A 35 3.49 4.16 -1.85
C ILE A 35 3.56 3.59 -3.27
N SER A 36 4.34 4.23 -4.13
CA SER A 36 4.57 3.81 -5.53
C SER A 36 5.02 2.36 -5.63
N SER A 37 4.56 1.64 -6.68
CA SER A 37 4.99 0.27 -6.97
C SER A 37 6.51 0.15 -7.08
N ALA A 38 7.15 1.08 -7.77
CA ALA A 38 8.61 1.13 -7.90
C ALA A 38 9.32 1.31 -6.54
N ALA A 39 8.73 2.08 -5.62
CA ALA A 39 9.29 2.25 -4.27
C ALA A 39 9.18 0.97 -3.43
N LYS A 40 8.09 0.20 -3.60
CA LYS A 40 7.93 -1.11 -2.96
C LYS A 40 8.95 -2.11 -3.49
N GLU A 41 9.15 -2.16 -4.82
CA GLU A 41 10.14 -3.03 -5.45
C GLU A 41 11.56 -2.71 -4.97
N LEU A 42 11.93 -1.43 -4.89
CA LEU A 42 13.23 -1.02 -4.34
C LEU A 42 13.41 -1.39 -2.87
N GLN A 43 12.34 -1.30 -2.06
CA GLN A 43 12.37 -1.72 -0.66
C GLN A 43 12.56 -3.24 -0.54
N GLU A 44 11.94 -4.03 -1.41
CA GLU A 44 12.10 -5.48 -1.43
C GLU A 44 13.48 -5.91 -1.92
N ALA A 45 14.03 -5.24 -2.94
CA ALA A 45 15.40 -5.44 -3.40
C ALA A 45 16.45 -5.09 -2.33
N ALA A 46 16.10 -4.19 -1.40
CA ALA A 46 16.94 -3.82 -0.26
C ALA A 46 16.88 -4.80 0.92
N LYS A 47 16.08 -5.88 0.86
CA LYS A 47 16.03 -6.90 1.92
C LYS A 47 17.38 -7.62 2.00
N PHE A 48 18.15 -7.26 3.01
CA PHE A 48 19.33 -7.94 3.58
C PHE A 48 20.22 -8.67 2.56
N SER A 49 21.21 -7.95 2.02
CA SER A 49 22.29 -8.58 1.28
C SER A 49 23.07 -9.55 2.16
N SER A 50 23.54 -10.67 1.58
CA SER A 50 24.46 -11.61 2.23
C SER A 50 25.69 -10.90 2.82
N GLU A 51 26.20 -9.89 2.10
CA GLU A 51 27.30 -9.03 2.53
C GLU A 51 27.02 -8.33 3.87
N ARG A 52 25.76 -7.93 4.13
CA ARG A 52 25.37 -7.32 5.40
C ARG A 52 25.38 -8.34 6.52
N LEU A 53 24.94 -9.58 6.27
CA LEU A 53 24.96 -10.66 7.24
C LEU A 53 26.40 -10.99 7.66
N GLU A 54 27.29 -11.19 6.70
CA GLU A 54 28.72 -11.45 6.95
C GLU A 54 29.38 -10.32 7.74
N LYS A 55 29.05 -9.06 7.43
CA LYS A 55 29.55 -7.90 8.18
C LYS A 55 29.07 -7.93 9.63
N VAL A 56 27.80 -8.26 9.86
CA VAL A 56 27.22 -8.31 11.21
C VAL A 56 27.85 -9.45 12.03
N GLU A 57 28.06 -10.63 11.44
CA GLU A 57 28.69 -11.76 12.13
C GLU A 57 30.12 -11.42 12.57
N ARG A 58 30.91 -10.81 11.69
CA ARG A 58 32.27 -10.35 12.02
C ARG A 58 32.28 -9.38 13.19
N LEU A 59 31.41 -8.37 13.15
CA LEU A 59 31.29 -7.38 14.22
C LEU A 59 30.87 -8.03 15.54
N LYS A 60 29.95 -9.01 15.51
CA LYS A 60 29.58 -9.77 16.71
C LYS A 60 30.78 -10.48 17.32
N SER A 61 31.57 -11.18 16.50
CA SER A 61 32.78 -11.88 16.98
C SER A 61 33.81 -10.91 17.58
N GLU A 62 34.03 -9.74 16.97
CA GLU A 62 34.95 -8.72 17.49
C GLU A 62 34.48 -8.15 18.85
N VAL A 63 33.17 -7.95 19.01
CA VAL A 63 32.58 -7.47 20.26
C VAL A 63 32.66 -8.53 21.36
N GLU A 64 32.33 -9.79 21.05
CA GLU A 64 32.45 -10.91 22.00
C GLU A 64 33.90 -11.15 22.44
N ALA A 65 34.84 -11.00 21.52
CA ALA A 65 36.28 -11.08 21.81
C ALA A 65 36.83 -9.85 22.57
N GLY A 66 36.04 -8.79 22.74
CA GLY A 66 36.47 -7.53 23.35
C GLY A 66 37.50 -6.75 22.54
N THR A 67 37.66 -7.07 21.25
CA THR A 67 38.63 -6.43 20.33
C THR A 67 38.02 -5.33 19.47
N TYR A 68 36.71 -5.10 19.59
CA TYR A 68 36.02 -4.05 18.88
C TYR A 68 36.47 -2.66 19.34
N ALA A 69 37.20 -1.95 18.46
CA ALA A 69 37.70 -0.61 18.72
C ALA A 69 36.67 0.45 18.28
N ILE A 70 36.31 1.33 19.21
CA ILE A 70 35.42 2.46 18.93
C ILE A 70 36.26 3.62 18.36
N ASP A 71 36.08 3.94 17.07
CA ASP A 71 36.68 5.11 16.46
C ASP A 71 35.70 6.31 16.46
N ALA A 72 35.98 7.29 17.30
CA ALA A 72 35.18 8.51 17.42
C ALA A 72 35.15 9.34 16.12
N ARG A 73 36.24 9.30 15.33
CA ARG A 73 36.32 10.02 14.05
C ARG A 73 35.41 9.38 13.01
N ALA A 74 35.46 8.05 12.88
CA ALA A 74 34.58 7.30 12.00
C ALA A 74 33.10 7.50 12.35
N ILE A 75 32.77 7.56 13.65
CA ILE A 75 31.40 7.87 14.11
C ILE A 75 30.98 9.27 13.63
N ALA A 76 31.79 10.29 13.91
CA ALA A 76 31.47 11.66 13.50
C ALA A 76 31.31 11.78 11.98
N GLU A 77 32.19 11.14 11.20
CA GLU A 77 32.09 11.10 9.74
C GLU A 77 30.80 10.42 9.26
N SER A 78 30.40 9.31 9.90
CA SER A 78 29.17 8.58 9.54
C SER A 78 27.91 9.42 9.78
N VAL A 79 27.85 10.15 10.90
CA VAL A 79 26.76 11.05 11.26
C VAL A 79 26.71 12.21 10.28
N LEU A 80 27.85 12.86 10.03
CA LEU A 80 27.94 13.94 9.04
C LEU A 80 27.50 13.47 7.65
N ARG A 81 28.00 12.32 7.17
CA ARG A 81 27.61 11.77 5.86
C ARG A 81 26.11 11.51 5.76
N TYR A 82 25.47 11.03 6.82
CA TYR A 82 24.04 10.74 6.82
C TYR A 82 23.17 12.02 6.79
N TYR A 83 23.56 13.04 7.55
CA TYR A 83 22.73 14.25 7.73
C TYR A 83 23.10 15.42 6.81
N LYS A 84 24.27 15.45 6.18
CA LYS A 84 24.74 16.53 5.29
C LYS A 84 24.07 16.48 3.90
N ARG A 85 22.81 16.09 3.83
CA ARG A 85 22.05 15.96 2.58
C ARG A 85 21.63 17.31 2.04
#